data_AF-A0A495R1H6-F1
#
_entry.id   AF-A0A495R1H6-F1
#
_cell.length_a   1.000
_cell.length_b   1.000
_cell.length_c   1.000
_cell.angle_alpha   90.00
_cell.angle_beta   90.00
_cell.angle_gamma   90.00
#
_symmetry.space_group_name_H-M   'P 1'
#
loop_
_entity.id
_entity.type
_entity.pdbx_description
1 polymer ?
#
loop_
_entity_poly.entity_id
_entity_poly.type
_entity_poly.pdbx_seq_one_letter_code
_entity_poly.pdbx_strand_id
1 'polypeptide(L)'
;MDDGDTADDIMDATYRALCTHGYADLTMQDIADESDKSKAALHYHYDSKHDLLCAFLEYLYDGFVDRIEDPAGETPHERLLSLIDSVLDKPDDGSEEFGTAILEIRAHAPYEPGFRERLTKFDDYLVDELEVILEDGIADGTFKSDLDADETAQFIVTVLTGAATERVTTGRPVKCTRRMLTEYVETHLLDGQQEVTA
;
A
#
# COMPACT_ATOMS: atom_id res chain seq x y z
N MET A 1 29.87 -4.08 9.74
CA MET A 1 28.41 -4.05 9.60
C MET A 1 28.14 -2.70 9.00
N ASP A 2 27.62 -2.69 7.79
CA ASP A 2 27.17 -1.47 7.15
C ASP A 2 25.98 -0.92 7.96
N ASP A 3 25.82 0.40 8.02
CA ASP A 3 24.69 1.00 8.73
C ASP A 3 23.35 0.61 8.05
N GLY A 4 23.38 0.28 6.76
CA GLY A 4 22.24 -0.25 5.98
C GLY A 4 21.71 -1.60 6.49
N ASP A 5 22.58 -2.62 6.64
CA ASP A 5 22.18 -3.94 7.18
C ASP A 5 21.54 -3.81 8.57
N THR A 6 21.99 -2.84 9.38
CA THR A 6 21.45 -2.62 10.73
C THR A 6 20.09 -1.94 10.72
N ALA A 7 19.80 -1.09 9.73
CA ALA A 7 18.50 -0.44 9.60
C ALA A 7 17.43 -1.45 9.18
N ASP A 8 17.72 -2.28 8.18
CA ASP A 8 16.80 -3.31 7.67
C ASP A 8 16.43 -4.33 8.76
N ASP A 9 17.42 -4.79 9.54
CA ASP A 9 17.18 -5.69 10.68
C ASP A 9 16.18 -5.10 11.70
N ILE A 10 16.26 -3.78 11.96
CA ILE A 10 15.35 -3.09 12.88
C ILE A 10 13.96 -2.97 12.26
N MET A 11 13.85 -2.69 10.96
CA MET A 11 12.56 -2.59 10.27
C MET A 11 11.83 -3.94 10.25
N ASP A 12 12.55 -5.02 9.98
CA ASP A 12 12.00 -6.38 10.01
C ASP A 12 11.56 -6.80 11.42
N ALA A 13 12.34 -6.45 12.45
CA ALA A 13 11.94 -6.65 13.84
C ALA A 13 10.69 -5.83 14.20
N THR A 14 10.59 -4.61 13.69
CA THR A 14 9.42 -3.74 13.89
C THR A 14 8.18 -4.34 13.25
N TYR A 15 8.30 -4.88 12.03
CA TYR A 15 7.22 -5.62 11.36
C TYR A 15 6.72 -6.77 12.24
N ARG A 16 7.62 -7.65 12.69
CA ARG A 16 7.26 -8.81 13.54
C ARG A 16 6.63 -8.40 14.87
N ALA A 17 7.17 -7.37 15.51
CA ALA A 17 6.63 -6.86 16.77
C ALA A 17 5.23 -6.26 16.57
N LEU A 18 4.98 -5.54 15.47
CA LEU A 18 3.64 -5.02 15.13
C LEU A 18 2.65 -6.16 14.86
N CYS A 19 3.04 -7.21 14.15
CA CYS A 19 2.19 -8.39 13.94
C CYS A 19 1.83 -9.08 15.26
N THR A 20 2.73 -9.07 16.25
CA THR A 20 2.50 -9.77 17.52
C THR A 20 1.72 -8.92 18.53
N HIS A 21 2.02 -7.61 18.60
CA HIS A 21 1.56 -6.73 19.67
C HIS A 21 0.52 -5.69 19.22
N GLY A 22 0.32 -5.51 17.90
CA GLY A 22 -0.42 -4.37 17.38
C GLY A 22 0.33 -3.06 17.61
N TYR A 23 -0.26 -1.92 17.24
CA TYR A 23 0.34 -0.59 17.45
C TYR A 23 0.13 -0.08 18.87
N ALA A 24 -1.06 -0.33 19.44
CA ALA A 24 -1.46 0.23 20.74
C ALA A 24 -0.55 -0.24 21.88
N ASP A 25 -0.27 -1.54 21.95
CA ASP A 25 0.53 -2.14 23.01
C ASP A 25 2.04 -2.22 22.69
N LEU A 26 2.45 -1.85 21.46
CA LEU A 26 3.86 -1.89 21.06
C LEU A 26 4.75 -1.01 21.94
N THR A 27 5.87 -1.56 22.37
CA THR A 27 6.94 -0.83 23.06
C THR A 27 8.28 -0.98 22.34
N MET A 28 9.22 -0.07 22.63
CA MET A 28 10.61 -0.19 22.18
C MET A 28 11.30 -1.47 22.71
N GLN A 29 10.78 -2.08 23.78
CA GLN A 29 11.34 -3.34 24.27
C GLN A 29 10.88 -4.52 23.40
N ASP A 30 9.61 -4.54 22.98
CA ASP A 30 9.08 -5.60 22.12
C ASP A 30 9.83 -5.65 20.77
N ILE A 31 10.14 -4.48 20.20
CA ILE A 31 10.95 -4.39 18.97
C ILE A 31 12.38 -4.88 19.21
N ALA A 32 12.97 -4.55 20.37
CA ALA A 32 14.30 -5.02 20.71
C ALA A 32 14.33 -6.55 20.87
N ASP A 33 13.29 -7.13 21.47
CA ASP A 33 13.16 -8.57 21.69
C ASP A 33 13.00 -9.35 20.36
N GLU A 34 12.51 -8.70 19.30
CA GLU A 34 12.42 -9.22 17.94
C GLU A 34 13.69 -8.99 17.10
N SER A 35 14.75 -8.41 17.67
CA SER A 35 15.99 -8.07 16.98
C SER A 35 17.24 -8.55 17.74
N ASP A 36 18.40 -8.57 17.08
CA ASP A 36 19.69 -8.77 17.77
C ASP A 36 20.18 -7.50 18.49
N LYS A 37 19.39 -6.41 18.49
CA LYS A 37 19.76 -5.11 19.04
C LYS A 37 19.13 -4.93 20.41
N SER A 38 19.91 -4.40 21.35
CA SER A 38 19.36 -3.99 22.66
C SER A 38 18.45 -2.78 22.51
N LYS A 39 17.49 -2.61 23.43
CA LYS A 39 16.67 -1.39 23.53
C LYS A 39 17.50 -0.10 23.58
N ALA A 40 18.67 -0.12 24.23
CA ALA A 40 19.58 1.03 24.27
C ALA A 40 20.18 1.34 22.89
N ALA A 41 20.43 0.32 22.06
CA ALA A 41 20.88 0.50 20.69
C ALA A 41 19.74 1.04 19.81
N LEU A 42 18.49 0.60 19.98
CA LEU A 42 17.35 1.20 19.28
C LEU A 42 17.22 2.70 19.60
N HIS A 43 17.36 3.08 20.89
CA HIS A 43 17.36 4.49 21.30
C HIS A 43 18.54 5.31 20.80
N TYR A 44 19.63 4.68 20.35
CA TYR A 44 20.73 5.37 19.70
C TYR A 44 20.36 5.80 18.27
N HIS A 45 19.51 5.01 17.58
CA HIS A 45 19.05 5.31 16.22
C HIS A 45 17.73 6.11 16.19
N TYR A 46 16.85 5.91 17.17
CA TYR A 46 15.51 6.50 17.23
C TYR A 46 15.19 7.02 18.62
N ASP A 47 14.87 8.32 18.72
CA ASP A 47 14.61 8.97 20.01
C ASP A 47 13.36 8.40 20.72
N SER A 48 12.36 7.95 19.94
CA SER A 48 11.11 7.42 20.47
C SER A 48 10.51 6.31 19.61
N LYS A 49 9.47 5.63 20.14
CA LYS A 49 8.62 4.71 19.38
C LYS A 49 8.02 5.40 18.15
N HIS A 50 7.63 6.67 18.30
CA HIS A 50 7.04 7.45 17.23
C HIS A 50 8.04 7.66 16.09
N ASP A 51 9.27 8.06 16.40
CA ASP A 51 10.31 8.30 15.39
C ASP A 51 10.68 7.01 14.65
N LEU A 52 10.77 5.90 15.39
CA LEU A 52 11.00 4.58 14.80
C LEU A 52 9.86 4.18 13.87
N LEU A 53 8.60 4.33 14.30
CA LEU A 53 7.46 3.99 13.44
C LEU A 53 7.32 4.92 12.23
N CYS A 54 7.74 6.18 12.34
CA CYS A 54 7.85 7.08 11.19
C CYS A 54 8.90 6.59 10.20
N ALA A 55 10.08 6.16 10.67
CA ALA A 55 11.10 5.57 9.81
C ALA A 55 10.62 4.25 9.17
N PHE A 56 9.91 3.43 9.94
CA PHE A 56 9.31 2.19 9.45
C PHE A 56 8.26 2.43 8.36
N LEU A 57 7.43 3.46 8.48
CA LEU A 57 6.49 3.84 7.43
C LEU A 57 7.19 4.32 6.14
N GLU A 58 8.37 4.95 6.22
CA GLU A 58 9.18 5.28 5.03
C GLU A 58 9.79 4.01 4.42
N TYR A 59 10.29 3.09 5.25
CA TYR A 59 10.77 1.77 4.77
C TYR A 59 9.67 0.99 4.03
N LEU A 60 8.45 0.97 4.57
CA LEU A 60 7.29 0.37 3.91
C LEU A 60 6.92 1.10 2.61
N TYR A 61 7.16 2.41 2.54
CA TYR A 61 6.87 3.21 1.36
C TYR A 61 7.80 2.83 0.22
N ASP A 62 9.10 2.70 0.49
CA ASP A 62 10.08 2.27 -0.51
C ASP A 62 9.71 0.88 -1.08
N GLY A 63 9.41 -0.09 -0.22
CA GLY A 63 8.97 -1.41 -0.67
C GLY A 63 7.60 -1.42 -1.36
N PHE A 64 6.74 -0.43 -1.08
CA PHE A 64 5.47 -0.26 -1.78
C PHE A 64 5.68 0.29 -3.19
N VAL A 65 6.53 1.31 -3.33
CA VAL A 65 6.93 1.91 -4.62
C VAL A 65 7.52 0.84 -5.53
N ASP A 66 8.56 0.12 -5.06
CA ASP A 66 9.22 -0.94 -5.84
C ASP A 66 8.25 -2.02 -6.33
N ARG A 67 7.19 -2.28 -5.56
CA ARG A 67 6.18 -3.30 -5.90
C ARG A 67 5.23 -2.85 -7.00
N ILE A 68 5.00 -1.55 -7.15
CA ILE A 68 3.92 -1.04 -8.00
C ILE A 68 4.37 -0.10 -9.13
N GLU A 69 5.62 0.37 -9.13
CA GLU A 69 6.16 1.31 -10.14
C GLU A 69 6.24 0.76 -11.57
N ASP A 70 6.23 -0.57 -11.76
CA ASP A 70 6.27 -1.20 -13.08
C ASP A 70 5.19 -2.30 -13.18
N PRO A 71 3.92 -1.92 -13.34
CA PRO A 71 2.83 -2.88 -13.43
C PRO A 71 2.96 -3.72 -14.70
N ALA A 72 2.75 -5.04 -14.57
CA ALA A 72 2.87 -5.95 -15.69
C ALA A 72 1.78 -5.71 -16.75
N GLY A 73 2.15 -5.80 -18.03
CA GLY A 73 1.21 -5.69 -19.15
C GLY A 73 1.78 -4.88 -20.31
N GLU A 74 1.31 -5.18 -21.52
CA GLU A 74 1.70 -4.46 -22.73
C GLU A 74 0.72 -3.32 -23.04
N THR A 75 -0.54 -3.45 -22.61
CA THR A 75 -1.60 -2.46 -22.81
C THR A 75 -1.95 -1.71 -21.52
N PRO A 76 -2.48 -0.47 -21.60
CA PRO A 76 -2.97 0.25 -20.41
C PRO A 76 -4.01 -0.52 -19.61
N HIS A 77 -4.87 -1.29 -20.29
CA HIS A 77 -5.83 -2.17 -19.65
C HIS A 77 -5.16 -3.26 -18.78
N GLU A 78 -4.17 -3.97 -19.34
CA GLU A 78 -3.44 -5.00 -18.61
C GLU A 78 -2.66 -4.41 -17.42
N ARG A 79 -1.99 -3.27 -17.63
CA ARG A 79 -1.25 -2.56 -16.58
C ARG A 79 -2.16 -2.12 -15.45
N LEU A 80 -3.33 -1.57 -15.76
CA LEU A 80 -4.30 -1.14 -14.75
C LEU A 80 -4.77 -2.32 -13.88
N LEU A 81 -5.12 -3.45 -14.51
CA LEU A 81 -5.53 -4.65 -13.78
C LEU A 81 -4.37 -5.24 -12.97
N SER A 82 -3.15 -5.26 -13.51
CA SER A 82 -1.96 -5.72 -12.78
C SER A 82 -1.69 -4.85 -11.56
N LEU A 83 -1.82 -3.52 -11.68
CA LEU A 83 -1.60 -2.59 -10.56
C LEU A 83 -2.64 -2.82 -9.44
N ILE A 84 -3.91 -2.92 -9.81
CA ILE A 84 -5.01 -3.24 -8.87
C ILE A 84 -4.73 -4.55 -8.15
N ASP A 85 -4.29 -5.57 -8.89
CA ASP A 85 -3.98 -6.88 -8.35
C ASP A 85 -2.79 -6.84 -7.38
N SER A 86 -1.70 -6.16 -7.75
CA SER A 86 -0.52 -5.93 -6.89
C SER A 86 -0.87 -5.25 -5.56
N VAL A 87 -1.83 -4.32 -5.56
CA VAL A 87 -2.27 -3.63 -4.33
C VAL A 87 -3.18 -4.53 -3.47
N LEU A 88 -4.06 -5.32 -4.09
CA LEU A 88 -4.98 -6.21 -3.39
C LEU A 88 -4.27 -7.45 -2.81
N ASP A 89 -3.27 -7.97 -3.52
CA ASP A 89 -2.47 -9.12 -3.12
C ASP A 89 -1.50 -8.75 -1.99
N LYS A 90 -1.34 -9.71 -1.06
CA LYS A 90 -0.39 -9.61 0.05
C LYS A 90 0.66 -10.72 -0.07
N PRO A 91 1.87 -10.51 0.50
CA PRO A 91 2.71 -11.62 0.91
C PRO A 91 1.96 -12.49 1.94
N ASP A 92 2.05 -13.81 1.80
CA ASP A 92 1.18 -14.80 2.47
C ASP A 92 1.46 -15.01 3.98
N ASP A 93 2.37 -14.28 4.64
CA ASP A 93 2.70 -14.46 6.07
C ASP A 93 2.53 -13.20 6.95
N GLY A 94 1.86 -13.33 8.10
CA GLY A 94 1.61 -12.23 9.06
C GLY A 94 0.68 -11.12 8.57
N SER A 95 0.05 -11.36 7.43
CA SER A 95 -0.63 -10.37 6.61
C SER A 95 -1.83 -9.73 7.31
N GLU A 96 -2.62 -10.48 8.09
CA GLU A 96 -3.84 -9.99 8.74
C GLU A 96 -3.53 -9.15 9.99
N GLU A 97 -2.63 -9.64 10.83
CA GLU A 97 -2.17 -8.94 12.03
C GLU A 97 -1.45 -7.65 11.66
N PHE A 98 -0.57 -7.69 10.65
CA PHE A 98 0.05 -6.48 10.12
C PHE A 98 -0.99 -5.48 9.59
N GLY A 99 -2.02 -5.98 8.90
CA GLY A 99 -3.15 -5.15 8.45
C GLY A 99 -3.88 -4.47 9.62
N THR A 100 -4.02 -5.16 10.75
CA THR A 100 -4.58 -4.61 11.99
C THR A 100 -3.70 -3.49 12.53
N ALA A 101 -2.39 -3.70 12.60
CA ALA A 101 -1.45 -2.69 13.07
C ALA A 101 -1.47 -1.42 12.19
N ILE A 102 -1.51 -1.58 10.86
CA ILE A 102 -1.64 -0.45 9.93
C ILE A 102 -2.98 0.28 10.10
N LEU A 103 -4.08 -0.44 10.33
CA LEU A 103 -5.38 0.17 10.61
C LEU A 103 -5.34 1.02 11.88
N GLU A 104 -4.70 0.52 12.94
CA GLU A 104 -4.51 1.26 14.19
C GLU A 104 -3.65 2.52 13.99
N ILE A 105 -2.53 2.43 13.25
CA ILE A 105 -1.69 3.59 12.89
C ILE A 105 -2.51 4.62 12.10
N ARG A 106 -3.28 4.19 11.10
CA ARG A 106 -4.17 5.06 10.30
C ARG A 106 -5.20 5.76 11.19
N ALA A 107 -5.77 5.07 12.18
CA ALA A 107 -6.71 5.66 13.13
C ALA A 107 -6.08 6.74 14.03
N HIS A 108 -4.77 6.68 14.26
CA HIS A 108 -4.01 7.67 15.03
C HIS A 108 -3.49 8.85 14.19
N ALA A 109 -3.36 8.69 12.87
CA ALA A 109 -2.88 9.73 11.95
C ALA A 109 -3.57 11.10 12.10
N PRO A 110 -4.87 11.21 12.45
CA PRO A 110 -5.49 12.51 12.68
C PRO A 110 -4.83 13.37 13.77
N TYR A 111 -4.15 12.72 14.72
CA TYR A 111 -3.51 13.33 15.89
C TYR A 111 -1.97 13.37 15.78
N GLU A 112 -1.41 12.61 14.83
CA GLU A 112 0.03 12.41 14.64
C GLU A 112 0.45 12.87 13.25
N PRO A 113 0.92 14.14 13.08
CA PRO A 113 1.24 14.70 11.76
C PRO A 113 2.25 13.87 10.97
N GLY A 114 3.25 13.27 11.64
CA GLY A 114 4.26 12.44 10.99
C GLY A 114 3.69 11.18 10.35
N PHE A 115 2.69 10.57 10.96
CA PHE A 115 1.96 9.43 10.38
C PHE A 115 1.05 9.88 9.24
N ARG A 116 0.32 10.99 9.42
CA ARG A 116 -0.55 11.53 8.36
C ARG A 116 0.26 11.79 7.09
N GLU A 117 1.37 12.51 7.20
CA GLU A 117 2.23 12.84 6.06
C GLU A 117 2.66 11.58 5.30
N ARG A 118 3.18 10.57 6.02
CA ARG A 118 3.67 9.33 5.42
C ARG A 118 2.57 8.52 4.78
N LEU A 119 1.43 8.35 5.47
CA LEU A 119 0.29 7.60 4.93
C LEU A 119 -0.27 8.28 3.67
N THR A 120 -0.32 9.62 3.65
CA THR A 120 -0.71 10.39 2.46
C THR A 120 0.23 10.12 1.28
N LYS A 121 1.55 9.98 1.49
CA LYS A 121 2.46 9.62 0.39
C LYS A 121 2.11 8.30 -0.31
N PHE A 122 1.65 7.28 0.43
CA PHE A 122 1.23 6.01 -0.19
C PHE A 122 0.01 6.20 -1.09
N ASP A 123 -0.99 6.92 -0.57
CA ASP A 123 -2.25 7.15 -1.28
C ASP A 123 -2.00 8.03 -2.52
N ASP A 124 -1.24 9.13 -2.38
CA ASP A 124 -0.88 10.04 -3.47
C ASP A 124 -0.06 9.31 -4.55
N TYR A 125 0.95 8.53 -4.17
CA TYR A 125 1.76 7.78 -5.14
C TYR A 125 0.92 6.76 -5.94
N LEU A 126 -0.02 6.07 -5.28
CA LEU A 126 -0.90 5.15 -5.97
C LEU A 126 -1.90 5.87 -6.90
N VAL A 127 -2.39 7.05 -6.52
CA VAL A 127 -3.22 7.89 -7.40
C VAL A 127 -2.43 8.29 -8.63
N ASP A 128 -1.22 8.80 -8.47
CA ASP A 128 -0.36 9.24 -9.57
C ASP A 128 -0.08 8.09 -10.57
N GLU A 129 0.28 6.90 -10.08
CA GLU A 129 0.51 5.72 -10.94
C GLU A 129 -0.74 5.27 -11.70
N LEU A 130 -1.91 5.32 -11.05
CA LEU A 130 -3.18 4.99 -11.71
C LEU A 130 -3.55 6.05 -12.75
N GLU A 131 -3.35 7.33 -12.45
CA GLU A 131 -3.63 8.44 -13.35
C GLU A 131 -2.80 8.33 -14.63
N VAL A 132 -1.49 8.05 -14.51
CA VAL A 132 -0.59 7.85 -15.67
C VAL A 132 -1.11 6.75 -16.61
N ILE A 133 -1.50 5.59 -16.05
CA ILE A 133 -2.03 4.47 -16.85
C ILE A 133 -3.34 4.86 -17.54
N LEU A 134 -4.22 5.59 -16.84
CA LEU A 134 -5.49 6.04 -17.38
C LEU A 134 -5.30 7.08 -18.49
N GLU A 135 -4.40 8.04 -18.32
CA GLU A 135 -4.03 9.04 -19.33
C GLU A 135 -3.44 8.38 -20.59
N ASP A 136 -2.54 7.42 -20.41
CA ASP A 136 -1.96 6.64 -21.52
C ASP A 136 -3.06 5.90 -22.31
N GLY A 137 -3.99 5.26 -21.60
CA GLY A 137 -5.11 4.54 -22.23
C GLY A 137 -6.15 5.45 -22.87
N ILE A 138 -6.35 6.66 -22.36
CA ILE A 138 -7.17 7.68 -23.02
C ILE A 138 -6.49 8.16 -24.31
N ALA A 139 -5.17 8.37 -24.27
CA ALA A 139 -4.40 8.86 -25.41
C ALA A 139 -4.30 7.84 -26.56
N ASP A 140 -4.20 6.53 -26.24
CA ASP A 140 -4.12 5.46 -27.23
C ASP A 140 -5.48 4.88 -27.66
N GLY A 141 -6.57 5.32 -27.02
CA GLY A 141 -7.94 4.91 -27.31
C GLY A 141 -8.34 3.55 -26.72
N THR A 142 -7.56 3.00 -25.79
CA THR A 142 -7.94 1.84 -24.97
C THR A 142 -9.09 2.19 -24.03
N PHE A 143 -9.04 3.37 -23.42
CA PHE A 143 -10.07 3.90 -22.54
C PHE A 143 -10.85 5.05 -23.20
N LYS A 144 -12.08 5.27 -22.73
CA LYS A 144 -12.97 6.29 -23.30
C LYS A 144 -12.38 7.69 -23.13
N SER A 145 -12.46 8.48 -24.20
CA SER A 145 -11.92 9.85 -24.24
C SER A 145 -12.59 10.86 -23.31
N ASP A 146 -13.74 10.53 -22.71
CA ASP A 146 -14.49 11.40 -21.79
C ASP A 146 -14.28 11.05 -20.31
N LEU A 147 -13.37 10.11 -20.00
CA LEU A 147 -12.98 9.83 -18.63
C LEU A 147 -12.17 10.98 -18.04
N ASP A 148 -12.42 11.23 -16.75
CA ASP A 148 -11.54 12.03 -15.91
C ASP A 148 -10.57 11.07 -15.19
N ALA A 149 -9.28 11.14 -15.56
CA ALA A 149 -8.26 10.23 -15.08
C ALA A 149 -8.02 10.37 -13.57
N ASP A 150 -7.91 11.60 -13.07
CA ASP A 150 -7.74 11.94 -11.66
C ASP A 150 -8.94 11.42 -10.83
N GLU A 151 -10.18 11.77 -11.21
CA GLU A 151 -11.37 11.33 -10.46
C GLU A 151 -11.50 9.79 -10.46
N THR A 152 -11.14 9.14 -11.57
CA THR A 152 -11.18 7.68 -11.70
C THR A 152 -10.10 7.01 -10.84
N ALA A 153 -8.88 7.54 -10.84
CA ALA A 153 -7.78 7.07 -9.99
C ALA A 153 -8.15 7.19 -8.50
N GLN A 154 -8.65 8.35 -8.07
CA GLN A 154 -9.11 8.57 -6.69
C GLN A 154 -10.24 7.61 -6.29
N PHE A 155 -11.18 7.32 -7.20
CA PHE A 155 -12.23 6.32 -6.96
C PHE A 155 -11.64 4.93 -6.72
N ILE A 156 -10.71 4.49 -7.57
CA ILE A 156 -10.06 3.17 -7.44
C ILE A 156 -9.32 3.09 -6.11
N VAL A 157 -8.50 4.09 -5.75
CA VAL A 157 -7.79 4.14 -4.45
C VAL A 157 -8.74 4.09 -3.26
N THR A 158 -9.87 4.80 -3.34
CA THR A 158 -10.91 4.77 -2.29
C THR A 158 -11.47 3.36 -2.10
N VAL A 159 -11.78 2.66 -3.20
CA VAL A 159 -12.29 1.28 -3.15
C VAL A 159 -11.24 0.31 -2.59
N LEU A 160 -9.98 0.45 -3.00
CA LEU A 160 -8.85 -0.37 -2.52
C LEU A 160 -8.62 -0.17 -1.01
N THR A 161 -8.61 1.08 -0.54
CA THR A 161 -8.50 1.42 0.89
C THR A 161 -9.68 0.86 1.70
N GLY A 162 -10.90 0.96 1.17
CA GLY A 162 -12.09 0.35 1.77
C GLY A 162 -11.94 -1.15 1.91
N ALA A 163 -11.51 -1.84 0.85
CA ALA A 163 -11.30 -3.29 0.87
C ALA A 163 -10.21 -3.73 1.85
N ALA A 164 -9.10 -2.98 1.94
CA ALA A 164 -8.05 -3.23 2.92
C ALA A 164 -8.58 -3.13 4.36
N THR A 165 -9.42 -2.13 4.64
CA THR A 165 -10.05 -1.91 5.95
C THR A 165 -11.08 -3.00 6.26
N GLU A 166 -11.97 -3.32 5.31
CA GLU A 166 -13.01 -4.35 5.49
C GLU A 166 -12.42 -5.74 5.71
N ARG A 167 -11.29 -6.06 5.05
CA ARG A 167 -10.57 -7.31 5.25
C ARG A 167 -10.19 -7.50 6.72
N VAL A 168 -9.64 -6.48 7.35
CA VAL A 168 -9.19 -6.52 8.75
C VAL A 168 -10.37 -6.48 9.72
N THR A 169 -11.34 -5.60 9.48
CA THR A 169 -12.44 -5.34 10.43
C THR A 169 -13.57 -6.37 10.37
N THR A 170 -13.78 -7.01 9.22
CA THR A 170 -14.91 -7.92 8.99
C THR A 170 -14.51 -9.26 8.37
N GLY A 171 -13.22 -9.50 8.11
CA GLY A 171 -12.74 -10.72 7.45
C GLY A 171 -13.18 -10.85 6.00
N ARG A 172 -13.59 -9.75 5.35
CA ARG A 172 -14.07 -9.81 3.97
C ARG A 172 -12.92 -10.12 3.01
N PRO A 173 -13.04 -11.14 2.16
CA PRO A 173 -12.00 -11.48 1.21
C PRO A 173 -11.95 -10.46 0.06
N VAL A 174 -10.74 -10.08 -0.35
CA VAL A 174 -10.52 -9.11 -1.45
C VAL A 174 -10.97 -9.61 -2.82
N LYS A 175 -11.25 -10.92 -2.98
CA LYS A 175 -11.75 -11.51 -4.24
C LYS A 175 -13.00 -10.83 -4.78
N CYS A 176 -13.88 -10.35 -3.90
CA CYS A 176 -15.08 -9.63 -4.30
C CYS A 176 -14.73 -8.25 -4.86
N THR A 177 -13.84 -7.52 -4.18
CA THR A 177 -13.32 -6.23 -4.63
C THR A 177 -12.61 -6.36 -5.98
N ARG A 178 -11.72 -7.35 -6.12
CA ARG A 178 -11.01 -7.64 -7.38
C ARG A 178 -11.98 -7.78 -8.53
N ARG A 179 -12.95 -8.69 -8.41
CA ARG A 179 -13.98 -8.89 -9.42
C ARG A 179 -14.76 -7.61 -9.74
N MET A 180 -15.14 -6.84 -8.72
CA MET A 180 -15.90 -5.59 -8.92
C MET A 180 -15.08 -4.52 -9.66
N LEU A 181 -13.80 -4.37 -9.33
CA LEU A 181 -12.91 -3.44 -10.03
C LEU A 181 -12.63 -3.91 -11.46
N THR A 182 -12.37 -5.19 -11.69
CA THR A 182 -12.24 -5.75 -13.05
C THR A 182 -13.50 -5.50 -13.88
N GLU A 183 -14.68 -5.83 -13.35
CA GLU A 183 -15.95 -5.57 -14.02
C GLU A 183 -16.16 -4.08 -14.29
N TYR A 184 -15.80 -3.20 -13.34
CA TYR A 184 -15.86 -1.75 -13.53
C TYR A 184 -14.95 -1.28 -14.68
N VAL A 185 -13.68 -1.70 -14.70
CA VAL A 185 -12.73 -1.38 -15.77
C VAL A 185 -13.27 -1.80 -17.13
N GLU A 186 -13.70 -3.07 -17.23
CA GLU A 186 -14.16 -3.66 -18.49
C GLU A 186 -15.46 -3.02 -19.04
N THR A 187 -16.34 -2.55 -18.16
CA THR A 187 -17.66 -2.05 -18.56
C THR A 187 -17.77 -0.53 -18.61
N HIS A 188 -16.98 0.18 -17.79
CA HIS A 188 -17.08 1.63 -17.64
C HIS A 188 -15.89 2.38 -18.23
N LEU A 189 -14.69 1.79 -18.27
CA LEU A 189 -13.50 2.49 -18.75
C LEU A 189 -13.15 2.19 -20.20
N LEU A 190 -13.27 0.94 -20.65
CA LEU A 190 -12.92 0.55 -22.02
C LEU A 190 -13.76 1.30 -23.07
N ASP A 191 -13.10 1.77 -24.13
CA ASP A 191 -13.80 2.28 -25.30
C ASP A 191 -14.28 1.13 -26.18
N GLY A 192 -15.60 1.01 -26.35
CA GLY A 192 -16.23 -0.08 -27.11
C GLY A 192 -15.98 -0.04 -28.62
N GLN A 193 -15.05 0.80 -29.09
CA GLN A 193 -14.66 0.96 -30.49
C GLN A 193 -13.43 0.15 -30.91
N GLN A 194 -12.75 -0.55 -29.99
CA GLN A 194 -11.73 -1.53 -30.38
C GLN A 194 -12.39 -2.84 -30.83
N GLU A 195 -12.67 -2.95 -32.13
CA GLU A 195 -12.75 -4.26 -32.78
C GLU A 195 -11.41 -4.99 -32.52
N VAL A 196 -11.48 -6.04 -31.70
CA VAL A 196 -10.43 -7.04 -31.53
C VAL A 196 -9.97 -7.47 -32.92
N THR A 197 -8.84 -6.94 -33.36
CA THR A 197 -8.25 -7.32 -34.64
C THR A 197 -7.63 -8.70 -34.42
N ALA A 198 -8.26 -9.70 -35.06
CA ALA A 198 -7.95 -11.13 -34.98
C ALA A 198 -6.55 -11.51 -35.48
#